data_AF-A0A9W9I3S9-F1
#
_entry.id   AF-A0A9W9I3S9-F1
#
_cell.length_a   1.000
_cell.length_b   1.000
_cell.length_c   1.000
_cell.angle_alpha   90.00
_cell.angle_beta   90.00
_cell.angle_gamma   90.00
#
_symmetry.space_group_name_H-M   'P 1'
#
loop_
_entity.id
_entity.type
_entity.pdbx_description
1 polymer ?
#
loop_
_entity_poly.entity_id
_entity_poly.type
_entity_poly.pdbx_seq_one_letter_code
_entity_poly.pdbx_strand_id
1 'polypeptide(L)'
;MADKTLPSWAYVKLDRPRSGSTESTPLLIRIASLAGGREPQAVGPIIALLFSVENLHQVVSRDPSLFHITRLGHAGLIDFRARLTEGDPRVLRALHGSLVDHDRIRDAIALTEGLLLIDRSLQTMTDAELKPLVQQIRDELRAPPETPSADLYDPAINGSF
;
A
#
# COMPACT_ATOMS: atom_id res chain seq x y z
N MET A 1 3.51 7.22 36.70
CA MET A 1 3.03 6.23 35.69
C MET A 1 2.75 7.04 34.43
N ALA A 2 3.66 7.05 33.46
CA ALA A 2 3.39 7.74 32.20
C ALA A 2 2.38 6.90 31.43
N ASP A 3 1.22 7.47 31.15
CA ASP A 3 0.25 6.91 30.21
C ASP A 3 0.95 6.77 28.87
N LYS A 4 1.38 5.55 28.53
CA LYS A 4 1.96 5.24 27.22
C LYS A 4 0.79 5.19 26.24
N THR A 5 0.24 6.36 25.92
CA THR A 5 -0.70 6.52 24.82
C THR A 5 -0.02 6.00 23.57
N LEU A 6 -0.58 4.95 22.98
CA LEU A 6 -0.12 4.45 21.70
C LEU A 6 -0.26 5.56 20.65
N PRO A 7 0.66 5.66 19.70
CA PRO A 7 0.57 6.66 18.65
C PRO A 7 -0.71 6.44 17.82
N SER A 8 -1.28 7.50 17.26
CA SER A 8 -2.59 7.46 16.59
C SER A 8 -2.69 6.41 15.46
N TRP A 9 -1.59 6.13 14.77
CA TRP A 9 -1.53 5.10 13.73
C TRP A 9 -1.70 3.68 14.26
N ALA A 10 -1.52 3.45 15.56
CA ALA A 10 -1.67 2.13 16.18
C ALA A 10 -3.10 1.60 16.16
N TYR A 11 -4.08 2.48 15.99
CA TYR A 11 -5.50 2.15 16.02
C TYR A 11 -6.09 1.98 14.61
N VAL A 12 -5.32 2.27 13.56
CA VAL A 12 -5.80 2.21 12.19
C VAL A 12 -5.82 0.76 11.72
N LYS A 13 -7.00 0.27 11.33
CA LYS A 13 -7.19 -1.04 10.72
C LYS A 13 -7.22 -0.88 9.21
N LEU A 14 -6.32 -1.58 8.52
CA LEU A 14 -6.43 -1.76 7.08
C LEU A 14 -7.40 -2.89 6.76
N ASP A 15 -8.13 -2.70 5.67
CA ASP A 15 -8.98 -3.73 5.11
C ASP A 15 -8.15 -4.92 4.59
N ARG A 16 -8.75 -6.11 4.67
CA ARG A 16 -8.17 -7.30 4.05
C ARG A 16 -8.38 -7.25 2.52
N PRO A 17 -7.47 -7.85 1.74
CA PRO A 17 -7.65 -7.95 0.29
C PRO A 17 -8.97 -8.64 -0.06
N ARG A 18 -9.66 -8.12 -1.06
CA ARG A 18 -10.93 -8.69 -1.57
C ARG A 18 -10.81 -9.24 -2.98
N SER A 19 -9.85 -8.75 -3.76
CA SER A 19 -9.70 -9.08 -5.16
C SER A 19 -8.88 -10.34 -5.45
N GLY A 20 -8.35 -11.00 -4.41
CA GLY A 20 -7.59 -12.25 -4.59
C GLY A 20 -7.17 -12.93 -3.30
N SER A 21 -6.67 -14.16 -3.44
CA SER A 21 -6.04 -14.90 -2.35
C SER A 21 -4.58 -14.51 -2.16
N THR A 22 -4.15 -14.58 -0.90
CA THR A 22 -2.77 -14.37 -0.45
C THR A 22 -2.10 -15.70 -0.17
N GLU A 23 -0.77 -15.74 -0.31
CA GLU A 23 0.04 -16.93 -0.07
C GLU A 23 1.13 -16.62 0.96
N SER A 24 1.76 -17.67 1.49
CA SER A 24 2.89 -17.52 2.40
C SER A 24 4.13 -17.12 1.61
N THR A 25 4.50 -15.83 1.65
CA THR A 25 5.70 -15.31 0.98
C THR A 25 6.91 -15.28 1.93
N PRO A 26 8.15 -15.27 1.39
CA PRO A 26 9.34 -15.02 2.21
C PRO A 26 9.24 -13.74 3.05
N LEU A 27 8.58 -12.69 2.53
CA LEU A 27 8.38 -11.44 3.24
C LEU A 27 7.40 -11.60 4.41
N LEU A 28 6.28 -12.32 4.25
CA LEU A 28 5.39 -12.66 5.36
C LEU A 28 6.09 -13.48 6.44
N ILE A 29 6.93 -14.44 6.06
CA ILE A 29 7.73 -15.25 7.00
C ILE A 29 8.71 -14.34 7.77
N ARG A 30 9.33 -13.37 7.10
CA ARG A 30 10.21 -12.38 7.75
C ARG A 30 9.42 -11.51 8.73
N ILE A 31 8.26 -11.00 8.35
CA ILE A 31 7.38 -10.22 9.23
C ILE A 31 6.92 -11.08 10.43
N ALA A 32 6.59 -12.36 10.22
CA ALA A 32 6.25 -13.30 11.29
C ALA A 32 7.41 -13.55 12.25
N SER A 33 8.65 -13.51 11.75
CA SER A 33 9.85 -13.66 12.59
C SER A 33 10.04 -12.45 13.51
N LEU A 34 9.68 -11.24 13.06
CA LEU A 34 9.60 -10.05 13.92
C LEU A 34 8.53 -10.20 15.02
N ALA A 35 7.50 -11.00 14.75
CA ALA A 35 6.43 -11.31 15.68
C ALA A 35 6.87 -12.26 16.82
N GLY A 36 8.08 -12.85 16.73
CA GLY A 36 8.55 -13.85 17.71
C GLY A 36 7.62 -15.06 17.83
N GLY A 37 6.93 -15.43 16.73
CA GLY A 37 6.00 -16.56 16.70
C GLY A 37 4.61 -16.32 17.31
N ARG A 38 4.28 -15.08 17.70
CA ARG A 38 2.95 -14.70 18.19
C ARG A 38 2.08 -14.19 17.04
N GLU A 39 0.76 -14.27 17.20
CA GLU A 39 -0.17 -13.71 16.21
C GLU A 39 0.09 -12.21 15.98
N PRO A 40 -0.02 -11.68 14.75
CA PRO A 40 0.35 -10.29 14.40
C PRO A 40 -0.31 -9.23 15.29
N GLN A 41 -1.56 -9.48 15.68
CA GLN A 41 -2.36 -8.61 16.54
C GLN A 41 -1.85 -8.56 18.00
N ALA A 42 -1.08 -9.58 18.41
CA ALA A 42 -0.52 -9.73 19.75
C ALA A 42 0.89 -9.13 19.91
N VAL A 43 1.59 -8.79 18.80
CA VAL A 43 3.00 -8.33 18.85
C VAL A 43 3.14 -6.83 18.70
N GLY A 44 2.09 -6.16 18.22
CA GLY A 44 2.02 -4.72 18.21
C GLY A 44 1.50 -4.16 16.89
N PRO A 45 1.05 -2.90 16.91
CA PRO A 45 0.33 -2.30 15.79
C PRO A 45 1.14 -2.25 14.49
N ILE A 46 2.46 -2.05 14.58
CA ILE A 46 3.32 -1.95 13.39
C ILE A 46 3.48 -3.30 12.68
N ILE A 47 3.57 -4.40 13.43
CA ILE A 47 3.68 -5.74 12.84
C ILE A 47 2.35 -6.11 12.17
N ALA A 48 1.23 -5.86 12.83
CA ALA A 48 -0.10 -6.05 12.22
C ALA A 48 -0.27 -5.22 10.93
N LEU A 49 0.21 -3.97 10.93
CA LEU A 49 0.20 -3.12 9.75
C LEU A 49 1.02 -3.72 8.60
N LEU A 50 2.25 -4.18 8.88
CA LEU A 50 3.12 -4.80 7.86
C LEU A 50 2.49 -6.06 7.25
N PHE A 51 1.83 -6.89 8.06
CA PHE A 51 1.08 -8.05 7.56
C PHE A 51 -0.05 -7.65 6.62
N SER A 52 -0.84 -6.65 6.98
CA SER A 52 -1.94 -6.18 6.12
C SER A 52 -1.42 -5.58 4.81
N VAL A 53 -0.35 -4.78 4.87
CA VAL A 53 0.24 -4.14 3.68
C VAL A 53 0.84 -5.19 2.74
N GLU A 54 1.56 -6.19 3.25
CA GLU A 54 2.09 -7.26 2.41
C GLU A 54 0.98 -8.09 1.75
N ASN A 55 -0.08 -8.42 2.49
CA ASN A 55 -1.24 -9.12 1.92
C ASN A 55 -1.91 -8.32 0.78
N LEU A 56 -2.05 -6.99 0.94
CA LEU A 56 -2.58 -6.11 -0.10
C LEU A 56 -1.61 -6.00 -1.28
N HIS A 57 -0.30 -5.89 -1.01
CA HIS A 57 0.74 -5.83 -2.03
C HIS A 57 0.74 -7.08 -2.90
N GLN A 58 0.60 -8.29 -2.34
CA GLN A 58 0.54 -9.53 -3.11
C GLN A 58 -0.58 -9.55 -4.15
N VAL A 59 -1.72 -8.94 -3.83
CA VAL A 59 -2.89 -8.94 -4.72
C VAL A 59 -2.79 -7.81 -5.73
N VAL A 60 -2.41 -6.60 -5.31
CA VAL A 60 -2.30 -5.43 -6.18
C VAL A 60 -1.15 -5.55 -7.17
N SER A 61 -0.01 -6.12 -6.76
CA SER A 61 1.18 -6.24 -7.62
C SER A 61 1.04 -7.24 -8.76
N ARG A 62 -0.06 -8.00 -8.81
CA ARG A 62 -0.42 -8.84 -9.96
C ARG A 62 -0.99 -8.03 -11.13
N ASP A 63 -1.37 -6.77 -10.89
CA ASP A 63 -1.98 -5.89 -11.87
C ASP A 63 -1.21 -4.57 -11.97
N PRO A 64 -0.25 -4.46 -12.90
CA PRO A 64 0.54 -3.25 -13.09
C PRO A 64 -0.29 -2.00 -13.38
N SER A 65 -1.52 -2.16 -13.88
CA SER A 65 -2.42 -1.03 -14.14
C SER A 65 -2.78 -0.28 -12.85
N LEU A 66 -2.67 -0.91 -11.67
CA LEU A 66 -3.01 -0.29 -10.38
C LEU A 66 -1.84 0.49 -9.75
N PHE A 67 -0.63 0.42 -10.31
CA PHE A 67 0.55 1.07 -9.75
C PHE A 67 0.47 2.60 -9.72
N HIS A 68 -0.35 3.21 -10.58
CA HIS A 68 -0.57 4.65 -10.50
C HIS A 68 -1.31 5.06 -9.22
N ILE A 69 -2.19 4.20 -8.67
CA ILE A 69 -2.91 4.43 -7.42
C ILE A 69 -1.96 4.31 -6.23
N THR A 70 -1.12 3.26 -6.22
CA THR A 70 -0.18 2.97 -5.12
C THR A 70 0.91 4.03 -4.92
N ARG A 71 1.09 4.91 -5.91
CA ARG A 71 2.04 6.03 -5.89
C ARG A 71 1.40 7.35 -5.45
N LEU A 72 0.09 7.39 -5.22
CA LEU A 72 -0.57 8.61 -4.78
C LEU A 72 -0.09 9.01 -3.38
N GLY A 73 0.31 10.27 -3.24
CA GLY A 73 0.50 10.89 -1.92
C GLY A 73 -0.84 11.12 -1.23
N HIS A 74 -0.79 11.55 0.03
CA HIS A 74 -1.99 11.75 0.86
C HIS A 74 -3.07 12.63 0.18
N ALA A 75 -2.69 13.77 -0.39
CA ALA A 75 -3.63 14.66 -1.09
C ALA A 75 -4.23 14.00 -2.35
N GLY A 76 -3.40 13.37 -3.18
CA GLY A 76 -3.86 12.68 -4.38
C GLY A 76 -4.80 11.51 -4.07
N LEU A 77 -4.58 10.82 -2.94
CA LEU A 77 -5.45 9.74 -2.48
C LEU A 77 -6.80 10.26 -1.99
N ILE A 78 -6.84 11.40 -1.29
CA ILE A 78 -8.08 12.08 -0.91
C ILE A 78 -8.87 12.47 -2.16
N ASP A 79 -8.22 13.12 -3.13
CA ASP A 79 -8.86 13.54 -4.38
C ASP A 79 -9.38 12.34 -5.18
N PHE A 80 -8.62 11.25 -5.23
CA PHE A 80 -9.01 10.01 -5.91
C PHE A 80 -10.23 9.37 -5.24
N ARG A 81 -10.22 9.28 -3.90
CA ARG A 81 -11.37 8.79 -3.13
C ARG A 81 -12.59 9.67 -3.33
N ALA A 82 -12.45 10.99 -3.23
CA ALA A 82 -13.54 11.94 -3.44
C ALA A 82 -14.18 11.75 -4.82
N ARG A 83 -13.39 11.54 -5.89
CA ARG A 83 -13.93 11.26 -7.23
C ARG A 83 -14.69 9.92 -7.31
N LEU A 84 -14.32 8.93 -6.50
CA LEU A 84 -14.98 7.62 -6.44
C LEU A 84 -16.15 7.56 -5.44
N THR A 85 -16.25 8.48 -4.48
CA THR A 85 -17.30 8.46 -3.43
C THR A 85 -18.26 9.65 -3.49
N GLU A 86 -17.85 10.78 -4.07
CA GLU A 86 -18.61 12.05 -4.11
C GLU A 86 -19.08 12.43 -5.52
N GLY A 87 -18.81 11.59 -6.52
CA GLY A 87 -19.40 11.72 -7.85
C GLY A 87 -20.93 11.53 -7.85
N ASP A 88 -21.58 11.79 -8.99
CA ASP A 88 -23.03 11.60 -9.14
C ASP A 88 -23.42 10.15 -8.71
N PRO A 89 -24.35 9.96 -7.76
CA PRO A 89 -24.73 8.64 -7.24
C PRO A 89 -25.23 7.62 -8.28
N ARG A 90 -25.67 8.08 -9.47
CA ARG A 90 -26.02 7.22 -10.61
C ARG A 90 -24.78 6.82 -11.39
N VAL A 91 -23.83 7.73 -11.56
CA VAL A 91 -22.52 7.47 -12.17
C VAL A 91 -21.68 6.55 -11.28
N LEU A 92 -21.67 6.77 -9.96
CA LEU A 92 -21.01 5.88 -9.01
C LEU A 92 -21.64 4.50 -8.96
N ARG A 93 -22.98 4.39 -9.03
CA ARG A 93 -23.65 3.09 -9.13
C ARG A 93 -23.40 2.39 -10.46
N ALA A 94 -23.35 3.13 -11.57
CA ALA A 94 -22.99 2.58 -12.87
C ALA A 94 -21.53 2.11 -12.87
N LEU A 95 -20.60 2.92 -12.37
CA LEU A 95 -19.18 2.57 -12.16
C LEU A 95 -19.06 1.33 -11.28
N HIS A 96 -19.66 1.30 -10.08
CA HIS A 96 -19.58 0.13 -9.19
C HIS A 96 -20.26 -1.12 -9.78
N GLY A 97 -21.32 -0.95 -10.60
CA GLY A 97 -22.00 -2.06 -11.28
C GLY A 97 -21.31 -2.54 -12.56
N SER A 98 -20.46 -1.71 -13.18
CA SER A 98 -19.75 -2.02 -14.43
C SER A 98 -18.24 -2.22 -14.25
N LEU A 99 -17.66 -1.81 -13.12
CA LEU A 99 -16.26 -2.04 -12.76
C LEU A 99 -16.12 -3.49 -12.33
N VAL A 100 -15.69 -4.31 -13.28
CA VAL A 100 -15.16 -5.66 -13.01
C VAL A 100 -14.02 -5.63 -11.98
N ASP A 101 -13.40 -4.46 -11.79
CA ASP A 101 -12.21 -4.24 -10.95
C ASP A 101 -12.44 -3.41 -9.67
N HIS A 102 -13.68 -3.25 -9.20
CA HIS A 102 -13.96 -2.45 -7.99
C HIS A 102 -13.14 -2.91 -6.76
N ASP A 103 -13.10 -4.22 -6.51
CA ASP A 103 -12.33 -4.76 -5.38
C ASP A 103 -10.81 -4.57 -5.56
N ARG A 104 -10.34 -4.53 -6.81
CA ARG A 104 -8.92 -4.25 -7.11
C ARG A 104 -8.56 -2.80 -6.83
N ILE A 105 -9.41 -1.86 -7.25
CA ILE A 105 -9.23 -0.43 -6.96
C ILE A 105 -9.27 -0.20 -5.45
N ARG A 106 -10.22 -0.83 -4.75
CA ARG A 106 -10.31 -0.78 -3.29
C ARG A 106 -9.04 -1.31 -2.62
N ASP A 107 -8.54 -2.46 -3.04
CA ASP A 107 -7.30 -3.04 -2.50
C ASP A 107 -6.09 -2.15 -2.80
N ALA A 108 -6.03 -1.51 -3.97
CA ALA A 108 -4.98 -0.55 -4.32
C ALA A 108 -5.04 0.73 -3.45
N ILE A 109 -6.23 1.26 -3.18
CA ILE A 109 -6.42 2.37 -2.22
C ILE A 109 -5.92 1.94 -0.84
N ALA A 110 -6.38 0.79 -0.34
CA ALA A 110 -5.99 0.29 0.99
C ALA A 110 -4.47 0.06 1.10
N LEU A 111 -3.83 -0.43 0.04
CA LEU A 111 -2.37 -0.57 -0.04
C LEU A 111 -1.69 0.79 0.09
N THR A 112 -2.17 1.79 -0.66
CA THR A 112 -1.63 3.16 -0.62
C THR A 112 -1.75 3.77 0.78
N GLU A 113 -2.92 3.63 1.42
CA GLU A 113 -3.12 4.09 2.80
C GLU A 113 -2.16 3.40 3.77
N GLY A 114 -1.97 2.09 3.60
CA GLY A 114 -1.06 1.31 4.41
C GLY A 114 0.40 1.75 4.28
N LEU A 115 0.87 2.02 3.06
CA LEU A 115 2.22 2.53 2.82
C LEU A 115 2.42 3.92 3.45
N LEU A 116 1.44 4.81 3.34
CA LEU A 116 1.47 6.13 3.98
C LEU A 116 1.47 6.02 5.52
N LEU A 117 0.72 5.08 6.07
CA LEU A 117 0.71 4.81 7.52
C LEU A 117 2.05 4.25 8.00
N ILE A 118 2.70 3.37 7.24
CA ILE A 118 4.05 2.88 7.55
C ILE A 118 5.05 4.05 7.53
N ASP A 119 4.99 4.90 6.52
CA ASP A 119 5.84 6.11 6.44
C ASP A 119 5.63 7.02 7.65
N ARG A 120 4.39 7.24 8.07
CA ARG A 120 4.08 8.01 9.28
C ARG A 120 4.53 7.32 10.56
N SER A 121 4.45 6.01 10.62
CA SER A 121 4.90 5.20 11.76
C SER A 121 6.41 5.32 11.91
N LEU A 122 7.17 5.18 10.83
CA LEU A 122 8.63 5.34 10.81
C LEU A 122 9.10 6.70 11.32
N GLN A 123 8.38 7.78 11.00
CA GLN A 123 8.69 9.13 11.49
C GLN A 123 8.57 9.26 13.01
N THR A 124 7.65 8.52 13.62
CA THR A 124 7.31 8.63 15.04
C THR A 124 7.86 7.49 15.90
N MET A 125 8.43 6.47 15.26
CA MET A 125 9.01 5.31 15.93
C MET A 125 10.32 5.66 16.64
N THR A 126 10.38 5.32 17.92
CA THR A 126 11.56 5.51 18.80
C THR A 126 12.39 4.23 18.98
N ASP A 127 11.84 3.07 18.59
CA ASP A 127 12.54 1.79 18.70
C ASP A 127 13.69 1.71 17.69
N ALA A 128 14.93 1.74 18.18
CA ALA A 128 16.12 1.80 17.35
C ALA A 128 16.45 0.47 16.65
N GLU A 129 15.95 -0.66 17.15
CA GLU A 129 16.20 -1.99 16.58
C GLU A 129 15.13 -2.36 15.56
N LEU A 130 13.86 -2.04 15.86
CA LEU A 130 12.73 -2.37 14.98
C LEU A 130 12.63 -1.42 13.79
N LYS A 131 12.93 -0.13 13.97
CA LYS A 131 12.82 0.88 12.92
C LYS A 131 13.58 0.55 11.62
N PRO A 132 14.86 0.12 11.64
CA PRO A 132 15.55 -0.26 10.40
C PRO A 132 14.92 -1.47 9.71
N LEU A 133 14.38 -2.43 10.45
CA LEU A 133 13.72 -3.62 9.90
C LEU A 133 12.40 -3.25 9.21
N VAL A 134 11.61 -2.38 9.83
CA VAL A 134 10.37 -1.83 9.25
C VAL A 134 10.68 -1.03 7.99
N GLN A 135 11.76 -0.24 8.00
CA GLN A 135 12.21 0.54 6.84
C GLN A 135 12.56 -0.37 5.66
N GLN A 136 13.33 -1.45 5.89
CA GLN A 136 13.69 -2.41 4.86
C GLN A 136 12.46 -3.09 4.25
N ILE A 137 11.49 -3.53 5.09
CA ILE A 137 10.24 -4.12 4.60
C ILE A 137 9.44 -3.11 3.78
N ARG A 138 9.35 -1.86 4.23
CA ARG A 138 8.67 -0.79 3.51
C ARG A 138 9.28 -0.55 2.13
N ASP A 139 10.60 -0.60 2.00
CA ASP A 139 11.29 -0.39 0.73
C ASP A 139 11.04 -1.53 -0.26
N GLU A 140 10.90 -2.77 0.22
CA GLU A 140 10.51 -3.93 -0.60
C GLU A 140 9.04 -3.89 -1.05
N LEU A 141 8.16 -3.28 -0.25
CA LEU A 141 6.72 -3.16 -0.53
C LEU A 141 6.36 -2.01 -1.47
N ARG A 142 7.30 -1.10 -1.74
CA ARG A 142 7.05 0.01 -2.66
C ARG A 142 7.12 -0.49 -4.09
N ALA A 143 6.19 0.01 -4.91
CA ALA A 143 6.24 -0.22 -6.35
C ALA A 143 7.61 0.24 -6.90
N PRO A 144 8.19 -0.52 -7.86
CA PRO A 144 9.44 -0.13 -8.47
C PRO A 144 9.31 1.28 -9.09
N PRO A 145 10.36 2.12 -9.03
CA PRO A 145 10.36 3.37 -9.77
C PRO A 145 10.12 3.07 -11.25
N GLU A 146 9.32 3.89 -11.93
CA GLU A 146 9.24 3.80 -13.40
C GLU A 146 10.66 3.95 -13.96
N THR A 147 11.17 2.89 -14.58
CA THR A 147 12.18 3.07 -15.60
C THR A 147 11.54 3.97 -16.65
N PRO A 148 12.06 5.17 -16.96
CA PRO A 148 11.55 5.93 -18.08
C PRO A 148 11.59 5.01 -19.29
N SER A 149 10.42 4.75 -19.89
CA SER A 149 10.32 3.91 -21.07
C SER A 149 11.26 4.50 -22.13
N ALA A 150 12.33 3.78 -22.44
CA ALA A 150 13.29 4.17 -23.47
C ALA A 150 12.67 4.19 -24.88
N ASP A 151 11.41 3.80 -25.03
CA ASP A 151 10.64 3.76 -26.28
C ASP A 151 10.16 5.14 -26.80
N LEU A 152 10.65 6.25 -26.23
CA LEU A 152 10.41 7.60 -26.78
C LEU A 152 11.68 8.27 -27.35
N TYR A 153 12.78 7.53 -27.52
CA TYR A 153 13.90 7.99 -28.32
C TYR A 153 13.97 7.17 -29.61
N ASP A 154 13.18 7.58 -30.61
CA ASP A 154 13.42 7.18 -32.00
C ASP A 154 14.37 8.20 -32.65
N PRO A 155 15.68 7.91 -32.78
CA PRO A 155 16.61 8.80 -33.45
C PRO A 155 16.37 8.91 -34.97
N ALA A 156 15.38 8.21 -35.55
CA ALA A 156 15.12 8.23 -36.99
C ALA A 156 14.32 9.44 -37.50
N ILE A 157 13.75 10.30 -36.63
CA ILE A 157 12.88 11.42 -37.06
C ILE A 157 13.58 12.78 -37.17
N ASN A 158 14.81 12.95 -36.70
CA ASN A 158 15.55 14.23 -36.79
C ASN A 158 16.86 14.11 -37.59
N GLY A 159 16.73 13.71 -38.86
CA GLY A 159 17.85 13.64 -39.81
C GLY A 159 17.45 14.08 -41.21
N SER A 160 16.97 15.30 -41.37
CA SER A 160 16.91 15.97 -42.67
C SER A 160 17.24 17.44 -42.49
N PHE A 161 18.52 17.77 -42.66
CA PHE A 161 19.04 19.01 -43.22
C PHE A 161 20.35 18.70 -43.92
#